data_AF-A0A813G1T2-F1
#
_entry.id   AF-A0A813G1T2-F1
#
_cell.length_a   1.000
_cell.length_b   1.000
_cell.length_c   1.000
_cell.angle_alpha   90.00
_cell.angle_beta   90.00
_cell.angle_gamma   90.00
#
_symmetry.space_group_name_H-M   'P 1'
#
loop_
_entity.id
_entity.type
_entity.pdbx_description
1 polymer ?
#
loop_
_entity_poly.entity_id
_entity_poly.type
_entity_poly.pdbx_seq_one_letter_code
_entity_poly.pdbx_strand_id
1 'polypeptide(L)'
;MLRNVLEPGPLVVFLGHFIYLLPHYYLLNALILAGRDKAEWTLRNAVLRSQVASGLLEVLWSAYCPKGLPHGVCAAAAGLCALLQGLHTFVAFTASPDVYHSSLAFALQLTMLVLLIPIAQIGTNHTLQRRMSPARYRILGWLTCVVLAVSVLLSPGFGSLQVALGCSVAPFVVM
;
A
#
# COMPACT_ATOMS: atom_id res chain seq x y z
N MET A 1 -3.44 14.88 -21.42
CA MET A 1 -2.62 13.89 -20.67
C MET A 1 -3.40 13.19 -19.55
N LEU A 2 -4.25 13.89 -18.80
CA LEU A 2 -4.98 13.31 -17.65
C LEU A 2 -6.00 12.22 -18.00
N ARG A 3 -6.61 12.22 -19.21
CA ARG A 3 -7.63 11.21 -19.59
C ARG A 3 -7.12 9.76 -19.56
N ASN A 4 -5.83 9.53 -19.84
CA ASN A 4 -5.27 8.17 -19.90
C ASN A 4 -4.88 7.62 -18.53
N VAL A 5 -4.85 8.46 -17.47
CA VAL A 5 -4.51 8.04 -16.11
C VAL A 5 -5.66 7.25 -15.47
N LEU A 6 -6.89 7.45 -15.95
CA LEU A 6 -8.08 6.80 -15.44
C LEU A 6 -8.33 5.41 -16.05
N GLU A 7 -7.48 4.96 -16.97
CA GLU A 7 -7.52 3.56 -17.42
C GLU A 7 -7.08 2.63 -16.27
N PRO A 8 -7.69 1.44 -16.12
CA PRO A 8 -7.41 0.56 -14.98
C PRO A 8 -5.91 0.19 -14.84
N GLY A 9 -5.22 -0.05 -15.94
CA GLY A 9 -3.80 -0.43 -15.92
C GLY A 9 -2.89 0.66 -15.33
N PRO A 10 -2.85 1.88 -15.90
CA PRO A 10 -2.12 3.02 -15.36
C PRO A 10 -2.49 3.35 -13.92
N LEU A 11 -3.78 3.30 -13.59
CA LEU A 11 -4.29 3.56 -12.25
C LEU A 11 -3.73 2.56 -11.23
N VAL A 12 -3.72 1.27 -11.56
CA VAL A 12 -3.13 0.22 -10.71
C VAL A 12 -1.63 0.42 -10.51
N VAL A 13 -0.87 0.82 -11.54
CA VAL A 13 0.58 1.11 -11.38
C VAL A 13 0.80 2.31 -10.46
N PHE A 14 0.02 3.39 -10.64
CA PHE A 14 0.07 4.59 -9.82
C PHE A 14 -0.29 4.28 -8.35
N LEU A 15 -1.47 3.73 -8.10
CA LEU A 15 -1.97 3.43 -6.76
C LEU A 15 -1.15 2.34 -6.09
N GLY A 16 -0.68 1.32 -6.83
CA GLY A 16 0.16 0.26 -6.28
C GLY A 16 1.48 0.79 -5.76
N HIS A 17 2.10 1.71 -6.49
CA HIS A 17 3.32 2.37 -6.01
C HIS A 17 3.05 3.33 -4.86
N PHE A 18 1.94 4.07 -4.89
CA PHE A 18 1.50 4.91 -3.78
C PHE A 18 1.33 4.08 -2.49
N ILE A 19 0.58 2.97 -2.54
CA ILE A 19 0.37 2.04 -1.43
C ILE A 19 1.69 1.49 -0.90
N TYR A 20 2.60 1.10 -1.79
CA TYR A 20 3.92 0.58 -1.41
C TYR A 20 4.75 1.59 -0.60
N LEU A 21 4.66 2.88 -0.94
CA LEU A 21 5.40 3.96 -0.30
C LEU A 21 4.68 4.57 0.91
N LEU A 22 3.35 4.42 0.99
CA LEU A 22 2.52 5.06 2.00
C LEU A 22 2.98 4.79 3.45
N PRO A 23 3.38 3.56 3.84
CA PRO A 23 3.88 3.33 5.19
C PRO A 23 5.11 4.18 5.50
N HIS A 24 6.06 4.23 4.58
CA HIS A 24 7.35 4.91 4.74
C HIS A 24 7.22 6.43 4.83
N TYR A 25 6.37 7.01 3.98
CA TYR A 25 6.27 8.47 3.84
C TYR A 25 5.21 9.09 4.75
N TYR A 26 4.13 8.36 5.07
CA TYR A 26 3.00 8.94 5.78
C TYR A 26 2.68 8.22 7.09
N LEU A 27 2.38 6.92 7.08
CA LEU A 27 1.86 6.25 8.30
C LEU A 27 2.87 6.25 9.45
N LEU A 28 4.16 6.01 9.19
CA LEU A 28 5.18 6.07 10.23
C LEU A 28 5.26 7.49 10.85
N ASN A 29 5.26 8.54 10.02
CA ASN A 29 5.26 9.92 10.50
C ASN A 29 3.98 10.27 11.27
N ALA A 30 2.82 9.80 10.82
CA ALA A 30 1.56 9.98 11.52
C ALA A 30 1.56 9.31 12.90
N LEU A 31 2.12 8.10 13.03
CA LEU A 31 2.27 7.42 14.32
C LEU A 31 3.19 8.18 15.27
N ILE A 32 4.31 8.73 14.79
CA ILE A 32 5.22 9.56 15.60
C ILE A 32 4.47 10.78 16.14
N LEU A 33 3.77 11.50 15.27
CA LEU A 33 3.00 12.69 15.67
C LEU A 33 1.84 12.37 16.63
N ALA A 34 1.30 11.15 16.55
CA ALA A 34 0.31 10.65 17.48
C ALA A 34 0.91 10.12 18.81
N GLY A 35 2.23 10.22 19.02
CA GLY A 35 2.92 9.71 20.21
C GLY A 35 2.94 8.18 20.32
N ARG A 36 2.91 7.48 19.19
CA ARG A 36 2.83 6.01 19.09
C ARG A 36 4.18 5.37 18.69
N ASP A 37 5.28 5.81 19.31
CA ASP A 37 6.66 5.41 18.92
C ASP A 37 6.89 3.89 18.90
N LYS A 38 6.33 3.15 19.87
CA LYS A 38 6.46 1.68 19.90
C LYS A 38 5.75 1.01 18.72
N ALA A 39 4.55 1.50 18.37
CA ALA A 39 3.79 0.98 17.24
C ALA A 39 4.46 1.34 15.91
N GLU A 40 5.00 2.57 15.81
CA GLU A 40 5.83 3.00 14.68
C GLU A 40 7.01 2.04 14.46
N TRP A 41 7.80 1.77 15.50
CA TRP A 41 8.97 0.89 15.39
C TRP A 41 8.57 -0.52 14.96
N THR A 42 7.45 -1.01 15.49
CA THR A 42 6.89 -2.32 15.16
C THR A 42 6.47 -2.39 13.69
N LEU A 43 5.73 -1.37 13.22
CA LEU A 43 5.28 -1.26 11.84
C LEU A 43 6.46 -1.14 10.88
N ARG A 44 7.45 -0.31 11.19
CA ARG A 44 8.67 -0.12 10.37
C ARG A 44 9.37 -1.46 10.10
N ASN A 45 9.59 -2.24 11.15
CA ASN A 45 10.23 -3.54 11.03
C ASN A 45 9.37 -4.55 10.25
N ALA A 46 8.05 -4.55 10.48
CA ALA A 46 7.12 -5.40 9.76
C ALA A 46 7.09 -5.07 8.25
N VAL A 47 7.06 -3.79 7.89
CA VAL A 47 7.09 -3.31 6.50
C VAL A 47 8.36 -3.79 5.79
N LEU A 48 9.54 -3.60 6.38
CA LEU A 48 10.80 -4.02 5.76
C LEU A 48 10.85 -5.54 5.53
N ARG A 49 10.49 -6.34 6.55
CA ARG A 49 10.50 -7.80 6.46
C ARG A 49 9.49 -8.32 5.43
N SER A 50 8.29 -7.77 5.44
CA SER A 50 7.21 -8.20 4.54
C SER A 50 7.50 -7.80 3.08
N GLN A 51 8.13 -6.66 2.82
CA GLN A 51 8.55 -6.26 1.47
C GLN A 51 9.59 -7.21 0.86
N VAL A 52 10.56 -7.68 1.66
CA VAL A 52 11.54 -8.67 1.21
C VAL A 52 10.85 -10.00 0.89
N ALA A 53 9.99 -10.48 1.80
CA ALA A 53 9.25 -11.72 1.59
C ALA A 53 8.29 -11.64 0.38
N SER A 54 7.54 -10.55 0.24
CA SER A 54 6.61 -10.36 -0.87
C SER A 54 7.34 -10.25 -2.21
N GLY A 55 8.53 -9.63 -2.25
CA GLY A 55 9.33 -9.56 -3.47
C GLY A 55 9.73 -10.95 -3.99
N LEU A 56 10.08 -11.88 -3.11
CA LEU A 56 10.35 -13.28 -3.49
C LEU A 56 9.08 -13.97 -4.01
N LEU A 57 7.95 -13.77 -3.33
CA LEU A 57 6.66 -14.34 -3.73
C LEU A 57 6.17 -13.79 -5.07
N GLU A 58 6.40 -12.51 -5.36
CA GLU A 58 6.04 -11.88 -6.64
C GLU A 58 6.83 -12.48 -7.81
N VAL A 59 8.12 -12.78 -7.62
CA VAL A 59 8.95 -13.46 -8.63
C VAL A 59 8.41 -14.87 -8.91
N LEU A 60 8.14 -15.64 -7.85
CA LEU A 60 7.57 -16.99 -7.98
C LEU A 60 6.20 -16.98 -8.65
N TRP A 61 5.35 -16.04 -8.26
CA TRP A 61 4.02 -15.86 -8.85
C TRP A 61 4.09 -15.50 -10.34
N SER A 62 4.99 -14.59 -10.71
CA SER A 62 5.18 -14.16 -12.10
C SER A 62 5.62 -15.31 -13.01
N ALA A 63 6.41 -16.25 -12.49
CA ALA A 63 6.80 -17.46 -13.20
C ALA A 63 5.63 -18.46 -13.33
N TYR A 64 4.83 -18.61 -12.28
CA TYR A 64 3.75 -19.60 -12.22
C TYR A 64 2.47 -19.17 -12.97
N CYS A 65 2.09 -17.90 -12.85
CA CYS A 65 0.83 -17.38 -13.38
C CYS A 65 1.04 -16.17 -14.32
N PRO A 66 1.70 -16.33 -15.48
CA PRO A 66 2.12 -15.19 -16.31
C PRO A 66 0.95 -14.37 -16.90
N LYS A 67 -0.23 -14.97 -17.07
CA LYS A 67 -1.42 -14.30 -17.63
C LYS A 67 -2.20 -13.48 -16.60
N GLY A 68 -1.94 -13.68 -15.30
CA GLY A 68 -2.66 -13.05 -14.20
C GLY A 68 -4.03 -13.66 -13.94
N LEU A 69 -4.76 -13.06 -13.00
CA LEU A 69 -6.10 -13.48 -12.60
C LEU A 69 -7.20 -12.65 -13.28
N PRO A 70 -8.45 -13.13 -13.31
CA PRO A 70 -9.59 -12.35 -13.77
C PRO A 70 -9.78 -11.08 -12.93
N HIS A 71 -10.21 -9.98 -13.56
CA HIS A 71 -10.42 -8.68 -12.90
C HIS A 71 -11.33 -8.76 -11.67
N GLY A 72 -12.38 -9.58 -11.68
CA GLY A 72 -13.28 -9.75 -10.53
C GLY A 72 -12.58 -10.33 -9.30
N VAL A 73 -11.61 -11.23 -9.49
CA VAL A 73 -10.80 -11.78 -8.40
C VAL A 73 -9.86 -10.71 -7.85
N CYS A 74 -9.24 -9.91 -8.73
CA CYS A 74 -8.39 -8.80 -8.31
C CYS A 74 -9.17 -7.70 -7.57
N ALA A 75 -10.40 -7.39 -7.99
CA ALA A 75 -11.27 -6.45 -7.28
C ALA A 75 -11.66 -6.97 -5.88
N ALA A 76 -11.99 -8.26 -5.76
CA ALA A 76 -12.23 -8.88 -4.46
C ALA A 76 -10.97 -8.86 -3.56
N ALA A 77 -9.79 -9.12 -4.14
CA ALA A 77 -8.52 -9.01 -3.44
C ALA A 77 -8.23 -7.57 -2.99
N ALA A 78 -8.55 -6.56 -3.82
CA ALA A 78 -8.41 -5.15 -3.46
C ALA A 78 -9.32 -4.77 -2.29
N GLY A 79 -10.57 -5.24 -2.29
CA GLY A 79 -11.50 -5.09 -1.17
C GLY A 79 -10.98 -5.74 0.12
N LEU A 80 -10.38 -6.93 0.04
CA LEU A 80 -9.77 -7.58 1.20
C LEU A 80 -8.53 -6.81 1.69
N CYS A 81 -7.71 -6.28 0.78
CA CYS A 81 -6.59 -5.41 1.14
C CYS A 81 -7.07 -4.13 1.83
N ALA A 82 -8.16 -3.51 1.38
CA ALA A 82 -8.77 -2.35 2.05
C ALA A 82 -9.14 -2.66 3.51
N LEU A 83 -9.79 -3.81 3.74
CA LEU A 83 -10.16 -4.26 5.09
C LEU A 83 -8.92 -4.53 5.95
N LEU A 84 -7.93 -5.25 5.41
CA LEU A 84 -6.69 -5.57 6.12
C LEU A 84 -5.87 -4.32 6.44
N GLN A 85 -5.75 -3.39 5.50
CA GLN A 85 -5.03 -2.13 5.72
C GLN A 85 -5.77 -1.25 6.73
N GLY A 86 -7.10 -1.20 6.67
CA GLY A 86 -7.94 -0.50 7.64
C GLY A 86 -7.74 -1.07 9.04
N LEU A 87 -7.82 -2.39 9.18
CA LEU A 87 -7.57 -3.10 10.44
C LEU A 87 -6.15 -2.85 10.95
N HIS A 88 -5.14 -2.97 10.08
CA HIS A 88 -3.74 -2.77 10.44
C HIS A 88 -3.49 -1.34 10.94
N THR A 89 -4.03 -0.34 10.23
CA THR A 89 -3.95 1.07 10.63
C THR A 89 -4.67 1.30 11.95
N PHE A 90 -5.89 0.79 12.10
CA PHE A 90 -6.69 0.95 13.32
C PHE A 90 -5.97 0.38 14.54
N VAL A 91 -5.46 -0.85 14.45
CA VAL A 91 -4.76 -1.52 15.56
C VAL A 91 -3.46 -0.78 15.89
N ALA A 92 -2.69 -0.33 14.89
CA ALA A 92 -1.45 0.43 15.13
C ALA A 92 -1.68 1.73 15.93
N PHE A 93 -2.82 2.39 15.74
CA PHE A 93 -3.16 3.65 16.41
C PHE A 93 -3.88 3.49 17.75
N THR A 94 -4.61 2.40 17.96
CA THR A 94 -5.53 2.26 19.11
C THR A 94 -5.10 1.19 20.11
N ALA A 95 -4.46 0.12 19.65
CA ALA A 95 -4.16 -1.02 20.49
C ALA A 95 -2.98 -0.76 21.44
N SER A 96 -2.95 -1.49 22.55
CA SER A 96 -1.79 -1.50 23.44
C SER A 96 -0.60 -2.19 22.76
N PRO A 97 0.64 -1.90 23.19
CA PRO A 97 1.83 -2.58 22.67
C PRO A 97 1.81 -4.11 22.83
N ASP A 98 1.08 -4.64 23.81
CA ASP A 98 0.95 -6.07 24.04
C ASP A 98 0.09 -6.75 22.97
N VAL A 99 -0.88 -6.02 22.42
CA VAL A 99 -1.75 -6.50 21.33
C VAL A 99 -1.10 -6.26 19.97
N TYR A 100 -0.55 -5.06 19.74
CA TYR A 100 0.12 -4.72 18.50
C TYR A 100 1.62 -5.05 18.54
N HIS A 101 1.93 -6.33 18.38
CA HIS A 101 3.30 -6.85 18.38
C HIS A 101 3.82 -7.18 16.97
N SER A 102 5.13 -7.37 16.84
CA SER A 102 5.84 -7.57 15.56
C SER A 102 5.27 -8.69 14.69
N SER A 103 4.89 -9.84 15.27
CA SER A 103 4.33 -10.96 14.50
C SER A 103 2.98 -10.64 13.88
N LEU A 104 2.09 -9.94 14.60
CA LEU A 104 0.79 -9.52 14.08
C LEU A 104 0.95 -8.49 12.97
N ALA A 105 1.78 -7.46 13.21
CA ALA A 105 2.08 -6.42 12.22
C ALA A 105 2.67 -7.02 10.94
N PHE A 106 3.61 -7.97 11.08
CA PHE A 106 4.20 -8.68 9.95
C PHE A 106 3.16 -9.53 9.19
N ALA A 107 2.33 -10.29 9.90
CA ALA A 107 1.31 -11.12 9.26
C ALA A 107 0.30 -10.28 8.47
N LEU A 108 -0.24 -9.21 9.08
CA LEU A 108 -1.18 -8.30 8.42
C LEU A 108 -0.55 -7.65 7.17
N GLN A 109 0.68 -7.13 7.31
CA GLN A 109 1.37 -6.48 6.20
C GLN A 109 1.71 -7.46 5.08
N LEU A 110 2.23 -8.65 5.41
CA LEU A 110 2.58 -9.66 4.42
C LEU A 110 1.34 -10.16 3.68
N THR A 111 0.25 -10.48 4.39
CA THR A 111 -0.99 -10.92 3.75
C THR A 111 -1.52 -9.88 2.76
N MET A 112 -1.50 -8.60 3.15
CA MET A 112 -1.87 -7.52 2.24
C MET A 112 -0.95 -7.45 1.01
N LEU A 113 0.37 -7.51 1.20
CA LEU A 113 1.32 -7.47 0.08
C LEU A 113 1.18 -8.68 -0.86
N VAL A 114 0.87 -9.87 -0.32
CA VAL A 114 0.62 -11.07 -1.13
C VAL A 114 -0.64 -10.91 -1.97
N LEU A 115 -1.72 -10.37 -1.41
CA LEU A 115 -2.96 -10.10 -2.14
C LEU A 115 -2.79 -9.01 -3.21
N LEU A 116 -1.83 -8.09 -3.03
CA LEU A 116 -1.48 -7.08 -4.02
C LEU A 116 -0.74 -7.63 -5.24
N ILE A 117 -0.07 -8.78 -5.15
CA ILE A 117 0.68 -9.38 -6.27
C ILE A 117 -0.20 -9.56 -7.53
N PRO A 118 -1.34 -10.29 -7.47
CA PRO A 118 -2.19 -10.46 -8.65
C PRO A 118 -2.81 -9.15 -9.15
N ILE A 119 -3.02 -8.17 -8.26
CA ILE A 119 -3.53 -6.84 -8.63
C ILE A 119 -2.47 -6.08 -9.42
N ALA A 120 -1.24 -6.00 -8.90
CA ALA A 120 -0.11 -5.33 -9.55
C ALA A 120 0.19 -5.89 -10.94
N GLN A 121 -0.07 -7.18 -11.14
CA GLN A 121 0.08 -7.84 -12.44
C GLN A 121 -0.83 -7.26 -13.53
N ILE A 122 -2.01 -6.72 -13.19
CA ILE A 122 -2.88 -6.00 -14.17
C ILE A 122 -2.12 -4.81 -14.75
N GLY A 123 -1.49 -4.01 -13.88
CA GLY A 123 -0.68 -2.86 -14.28
C GLY A 123 0.50 -3.27 -15.16
N THR A 124 1.24 -4.30 -14.74
CA THR A 124 2.38 -4.83 -15.50
C THR A 124 1.95 -5.32 -16.89
N ASN A 125 0.90 -6.15 -16.97
CA ASN A 125 0.38 -6.68 -18.24
C ASN A 125 -0.08 -5.55 -19.17
N HIS A 126 -0.77 -4.54 -18.64
CA HIS A 126 -1.18 -3.38 -19.43
C HIS A 126 0.03 -2.65 -20.02
N THR A 127 1.06 -2.37 -19.21
CA THR A 127 2.27 -1.66 -19.69
C THR A 127 3.03 -2.46 -20.75
N LEU A 128 3.11 -3.79 -20.60
CA LEU A 128 3.73 -4.67 -21.59
C LEU A 128 2.95 -4.69 -22.91
N GLN A 129 1.63 -4.89 -22.86
CA GLN A 129 0.77 -4.94 -24.05
C GLN A 129 0.79 -3.62 -24.84
N ARG A 130 0.81 -2.48 -24.14
CA ARG A 130 0.85 -1.15 -24.75
C ARG A 130 2.27 -0.65 -25.05
N ARG A 131 3.31 -1.44 -24.71
CA ARG A 131 4.73 -1.06 -24.82
C ARG A 131 5.05 0.29 -24.16
N MET A 132 4.45 0.53 -22.99
CA MET A 132 4.61 1.77 -22.23
C MET A 132 5.58 1.57 -21.06
N SER A 133 6.33 2.61 -20.73
CA SER A 133 7.15 2.61 -19.50
C SER A 133 6.27 2.86 -18.27
N PRO A 134 6.35 2.02 -17.21
CA PRO A 134 5.62 2.24 -15.96
C PRO A 134 6.17 3.41 -15.14
N ALA A 135 7.38 3.91 -15.46
CA ALA A 135 8.10 4.89 -14.65
C ALA A 135 7.29 6.18 -14.41
N ARG A 136 6.56 6.66 -15.42
CA ARG A 136 5.76 7.88 -15.32
C ARG A 136 4.68 7.78 -14.23
N TYR A 137 3.97 6.65 -14.16
CA TYR A 137 2.92 6.43 -13.16
C TYR A 137 3.50 6.22 -11.76
N ARG A 138 4.66 5.56 -11.66
CA ARG A 138 5.38 5.42 -10.38
C ARG A 138 5.84 6.78 -9.84
N ILE A 139 6.37 7.66 -10.70
CA ILE A 139 6.76 9.03 -10.28
C ILE A 139 5.55 9.79 -9.73
N LEU A 140 4.38 9.68 -10.36
CA LEU A 140 3.16 10.31 -9.84
C LEU A 140 2.76 9.75 -8.46
N GLY A 141 2.87 8.42 -8.27
CA GLY A 141 2.61 7.77 -6.99
C GLY A 141 3.55 8.29 -5.90
N TRP A 142 4.84 8.36 -6.21
CA TRP A 142 5.85 8.91 -5.32
C TRP A 142 5.59 10.39 -4.98
N LEU A 143 5.33 11.24 -5.98
CA LEU A 143 5.01 12.66 -5.76
C LEU A 143 3.80 12.82 -4.82
N THR A 144 2.77 11.99 -4.98
CA THR A 144 1.58 12.00 -4.12
C THR A 144 1.94 11.63 -2.68
N CYS A 145 2.80 10.62 -2.47
CA CYS A 145 3.31 10.28 -1.14
C CYS A 145 4.14 11.42 -0.52
N VAL A 146 4.98 12.10 -1.31
CA VAL A 146 5.78 13.25 -0.83
C VAL A 146 4.88 14.40 -0.40
N VAL A 147 3.87 14.74 -1.20
CA VAL A 147 2.90 15.78 -0.84
C VAL A 147 2.17 15.41 0.47
N LEU A 148 1.77 14.15 0.62
CA LEU A 148 1.12 13.67 1.84
C LEU A 148 2.06 13.71 3.06
N ALA A 149 3.33 13.33 2.88
CA ALA A 149 4.36 13.41 3.91
C ALA A 149 4.61 14.86 4.36
N VAL A 150 4.73 15.79 3.42
CA VAL A 150 4.89 17.21 3.74
C VAL A 150 3.65 17.74 4.46
N SER A 151 2.45 17.33 4.01
CA SER A 151 1.19 17.75 4.65
C SER A 151 1.09 17.30 6.10
N VAL A 152 1.51 16.06 6.41
CA VAL A 152 1.48 15.55 7.79
C VAL A 152 2.50 16.26 8.69
N LEU A 153 3.65 16.67 8.15
CA LEU A 153 4.66 17.43 8.90
C LEU A 153 4.25 18.89 9.14
N LEU A 154 3.57 19.52 8.18
CA LEU A 154 3.15 20.92 8.29
C LEU A 154 1.90 21.11 9.16
N SER A 155 1.05 20.09 9.27
CA SER A 155 -0.19 20.17 10.03
C SER A 155 -0.43 18.89 10.84
N PRO A 156 -0.25 18.94 12.17
CA PRO A 156 -0.42 17.79 13.06
C PRO A 156 -1.81 17.12 12.97
N GLY A 157 -2.84 17.84 12.51
CA GLY A 157 -4.19 17.28 12.32
C GLY A 157 -4.24 16.12 11.32
N PHE A 158 -3.32 16.07 10.37
CA PHE A 158 -3.18 14.94 9.44
C PHE A 158 -2.61 13.67 10.10
N GLY A 159 -2.04 13.77 11.30
CA GLY A 159 -1.60 12.62 12.09
C GLY A 159 -2.74 11.91 12.83
N SER A 160 -3.97 12.39 12.73
CA SER A 160 -5.13 11.76 13.38
C SER A 160 -5.49 10.41 12.75
N LEU A 161 -6.04 9.50 13.57
CA LEU A 161 -6.48 8.17 13.13
C LEU A 161 -7.43 8.26 11.93
N GLN A 162 -8.39 9.18 11.94
CA GLN A 162 -9.40 9.29 10.88
C GLN A 162 -8.74 9.60 9.53
N VAL A 163 -7.77 10.52 9.52
CA VAL A 163 -7.04 10.92 8.30
C VAL A 163 -6.07 9.81 7.90
N ALA A 164 -5.39 9.16 8.85
CA ALA A 164 -4.53 8.00 8.59
C ALA A 164 -5.29 6.85 7.92
N LEU A 165 -6.48 6.52 8.43
CA LEU A 165 -7.33 5.43 7.96
C LEU A 165 -7.96 5.76 6.60
N GLY A 166 -8.41 7.00 6.40
CA GLY A 166 -8.90 7.47 5.10
C GLY A 166 -7.83 7.39 4.01
N CYS A 167 -6.64 7.94 4.28
CA CYS A 167 -5.53 7.93 3.33
C CYS A 167 -4.98 6.52 3.04
N SER A 168 -5.04 5.60 4.01
CA SER A 168 -4.54 4.23 3.82
C SER A 168 -5.51 3.30 3.12
N VAL A 169 -6.82 3.48 3.34
CA VAL A 169 -7.85 2.60 2.75
C VAL A 169 -8.30 3.08 1.38
N ALA A 170 -8.41 4.40 1.15
CA ALA A 170 -8.94 4.95 -0.10
C ALA A 170 -8.26 4.41 -1.38
N PRO A 171 -6.93 4.24 -1.45
CA PRO A 171 -6.28 3.70 -2.65
C PRO A 171 -6.78 2.32 -3.05
N PHE A 172 -7.09 1.46 -2.08
CA PHE A 172 -7.58 0.11 -2.34
C PHE A 172 -9.04 0.08 -2.79
N VAL A 173 -9.84 1.04 -2.35
CA VAL A 173 -11.25 1.17 -2.76
C VAL A 173 -11.37 1.70 -4.18
N VAL A 174 -10.40 2.50 -4.61
CA VAL A 174 -10.36 3.09 -5.97
C VAL A 174 -9.78 2.11 -7.01
N MET A 175 -8.99 1.11 -6.58
CA MET A 175 -8.44 0.05 -7.44
C MET A 175 -9.51 -0.93 -7.94
#